data_AF-A0A7V9GWQ8-F1
#
_entry.id   AF-A0A7V9GWQ8-F1
#
_cell.length_a   1.000
_cell.length_b   1.000
_cell.length_c   1.000
_cell.angle_alpha   90.00
_cell.angle_beta   90.00
_cell.angle_gamma   90.00
#
_symmetry.space_group_name_H-M   'P 1'
#
loop_
_entity.id
_entity.type
_entity.pdbx_description
1 polymer ?
#
loop_
_entity_poly.entity_id
_entity_poly.type
_entity_poly.pdbx_seq_one_letter_code
_entity_poly.pdbx_strand_id
1 'polypeptide(L)'
;WSLPVAKVRRGQNRLNGAEALAFARMRYELPGGDFDRSLDQGLLLLGGLRRVREIADEPGTFERLVASFLANTDVDLPPAELYRLARAVLQVQPSKVTRCVIPGRTGSAGTASVVFADVDKARSWTGRARADAALQGGC
;
A
#
# COMPACT_ATOMS: atom_id res chain seq x y z
N TRP A 1 23.15 5.11 4.32
CA TRP A 1 22.24 5.89 3.45
C TRP A 1 21.07 6.38 4.26
N SER A 2 21.15 7.61 4.76
CA SER A 2 20.05 8.27 5.46
C SER A 2 19.11 8.82 4.39
N LEU A 3 17.92 8.26 4.25
CA LEU A 3 16.89 8.91 3.44
C LEU A 3 16.51 10.23 4.11
N PRO A 4 16.31 11.31 3.35
CA PRO A 4 15.73 12.53 3.91
C PRO A 4 14.40 12.18 4.58
N VAL A 5 14.12 12.75 5.76
CA VAL A 5 12.79 12.65 6.37
C VAL A 5 11.79 13.25 5.38
N ALA A 6 10.77 12.49 4.97
CA ALA A 6 9.73 13.03 4.12
C ALA A 6 9.04 14.17 4.88
N LYS A 7 9.13 15.41 4.38
CA LYS A 7 8.43 16.56 4.97
C LYS A 7 6.94 16.50 4.61
N VAL A 8 6.22 15.60 5.25
CA VAL A 8 4.77 15.43 5.05
C VAL A 8 4.03 16.42 5.94
N ARG A 9 3.08 17.16 5.37
CA ARG A 9 2.19 18.05 6.11
C ARG A 9 0.81 17.42 6.29
N ARG A 10 0.04 17.90 7.27
CA ARG A 10 -1.38 17.54 7.39
C ARG A 10 -2.11 17.89 6.08
N GLY A 11 -2.89 16.94 5.56
CA GLY A 11 -3.70 17.11 4.35
C GLY A 11 -3.04 16.56 3.09
N GLN A 12 -3.34 17.16 1.94
CA GLN A 12 -2.88 16.68 0.64
C GLN A 12 -1.39 16.98 0.42
N ASN A 13 -0.65 15.94 0.05
CA ASN A 13 0.77 16.03 -0.29
C ASN A 13 0.98 15.50 -1.71
N ARG A 14 1.95 16.09 -2.42
CA ARG A 14 2.53 15.54 -3.64
C ARG A 14 3.95 15.15 -3.29
N LEU A 15 4.28 13.88 -3.48
CA LEU A 15 5.58 13.32 -3.13
C LEU A 15 6.25 12.83 -4.41
N ASN A 16 7.54 13.13 -4.57
CA ASN A 16 8.38 12.45 -5.55
C ASN A 16 8.76 11.03 -5.06
N GLY A 17 9.51 10.27 -5.86
CA GLY A 17 9.88 8.89 -5.52
C GLY A 17 10.68 8.77 -4.21
N ALA A 18 11.63 9.67 -3.95
CA ALA A 18 12.43 9.64 -2.72
C ALA A 18 11.60 10.00 -1.49
N GLU A 19 10.73 11.01 -1.60
CA GLU A 19 9.81 11.41 -0.54
C GLU A 19 8.76 10.34 -0.24
N ALA A 20 8.22 9.68 -1.29
CA ALA A 20 7.29 8.57 -1.16
C ALA A 20 7.93 7.37 -0.44
N LEU A 21 9.19 7.05 -0.78
CA LEU A 21 9.96 5.99 -0.13
C LEU A 21 10.23 6.33 1.34
N ALA A 22 10.61 7.57 1.63
CA ALA A 22 10.83 8.03 3.00
C ALA A 22 9.53 8.01 3.82
N PHE A 23 8.41 8.44 3.24
CA PHE A 23 7.08 8.37 3.85
C PHE A 23 6.70 6.92 4.21
N ALA A 24 6.80 5.99 3.25
CA ALA A 24 6.45 4.58 3.47
C ALA A 24 7.36 3.83 4.47
N ARG A 25 8.52 4.40 4.80
CA ARG A 25 9.51 3.81 5.72
C ARG A 25 9.52 4.45 7.11
N MET A 26 8.78 5.53 7.31
CA MET A 26 8.71 6.21 8.61
C MET A 26 8.23 5.24 9.69
N ARG A 27 8.92 5.23 10.84
CA ARG A 27 8.66 4.29 11.95
C ARG A 27 8.72 4.96 13.31
N TYR A 28 9.82 5.66 13.58
CA TYR A 28 10.12 6.18 14.92
C TYR A 28 9.33 7.44 15.27
N GLU A 29 8.89 8.18 14.27
CA GLU A 29 8.09 9.40 14.44
C GLU A 29 6.57 9.11 14.53
N LEU A 30 6.17 7.84 14.33
CA LEU A 30 4.77 7.41 14.34
C LEU A 30 4.39 6.82 15.71
N PRO A 31 3.37 7.36 16.40
CA PRO A 31 2.95 6.85 17.71
C PRO A 31 2.56 5.36 17.71
N GLY A 32 1.93 4.88 16.64
CA GLY A 32 1.56 3.47 16.43
C GLY A 32 2.67 2.63 15.79
N GLY A 33 3.85 3.18 15.55
CA GLY A 33 5.02 2.48 15.02
C GLY A 33 4.75 1.74 13.72
N ASP A 34 4.98 0.42 13.71
CA ASP A 34 4.83 -0.41 12.51
C ASP A 34 3.37 -0.48 12.01
N PHE A 35 2.36 -0.31 12.88
CA PHE A 35 0.95 -0.31 12.47
C PHE A 35 0.58 0.95 11.68
N ASP A 36 1.01 2.12 12.16
CA ASP A 36 0.85 3.39 11.45
C ASP A 36 1.64 3.38 10.14
N ARG A 37 2.85 2.80 10.15
CA ARG A 37 3.63 2.61 8.91
C ARG A 37 2.89 1.77 7.89
N SER A 38 2.26 0.66 8.29
CA SER A 38 1.42 -0.14 7.38
C SER A 38 0.20 0.64 6.88
N LEU A 39 -0.39 1.51 7.71
CA LEU A 39 -1.47 2.40 7.30
C LEU A 39 -1.01 3.39 6.22
N ASP A 40 0.17 3.99 6.40
CA ASP A 40 0.81 4.92 5.46
C ASP A 40 1.19 4.25 4.15
N GLN A 41 1.70 3.02 4.19
CA GLN A 41 1.97 2.21 2.99
C GLN A 41 0.69 1.97 2.18
N GLY A 42 -0.43 1.66 2.85
CA GLY A 42 -1.74 1.59 2.20
C GLY A 42 -2.19 2.93 1.59
N LEU A 43 -1.88 4.05 2.24
CA LEU A 43 -2.16 5.38 1.70
C LEU A 43 -1.33 5.67 0.45
N LEU A 44 -0.06 5.27 0.44
CA LEU A 44 0.81 5.41 -0.73
C LEU A 44 0.27 4.61 -1.92
N LEU A 45 -0.17 3.37 -1.71
CA LEU A 45 -0.78 2.56 -2.77
C LEU A 45 -2.03 3.23 -3.37
N LEU A 46 -2.91 3.79 -2.52
CA LEU A 46 -4.08 4.54 -3.00
C LEU A 46 -3.71 5.84 -3.70
N GLY A 47 -2.69 6.55 -3.24
CA GLY A 47 -2.15 7.73 -3.91
C GLY A 47 -1.60 7.39 -5.30
N GLY A 48 -0.85 6.29 -5.40
CA GLY A 48 -0.38 5.74 -6.66
C GLY A 48 -1.52 5.39 -7.61
N LEU A 49 -2.55 4.66 -7.13
CA LEU A 49 -3.72 4.33 -7.94
C LEU A 49 -4.45 5.58 -8.46
N ARG A 50 -4.65 6.60 -7.61
CA ARG A 50 -5.21 7.89 -8.06
C ARG A 50 -4.37 8.49 -9.18
N ARG A 51 -3.04 8.56 -9.00
CA ARG A 51 -2.15 9.14 -9.99
C ARG A 51 -2.15 8.36 -11.31
N VAL A 52 -2.11 7.02 -11.27
CA VAL A 52 -2.17 6.20 -12.47
C VAL A 52 -3.49 6.43 -13.21
N ARG A 53 -4.62 6.46 -12.51
CA ARG A 53 -5.93 6.75 -13.12
C ARG A 53 -6.00 8.13 -13.79
N GLU A 54 -5.31 9.14 -13.25
CA GLU A 54 -5.26 10.48 -13.85
C GLU A 54 -4.53 10.52 -15.20
N ILE A 55 -3.54 9.63 -15.41
CA ILE A 55 -2.65 9.66 -16.58
C ILE A 55 -2.81 8.46 -17.51
N ALA A 56 -3.64 7.48 -17.15
CA ALA A 56 -3.76 6.23 -17.91
C ALA A 56 -4.34 6.42 -19.31
N ASP A 57 -5.14 7.47 -19.53
CA ASP A 57 -5.75 7.78 -20.83
C ASP A 57 -4.78 8.50 -21.79
N GLU A 58 -3.62 8.94 -21.30
CA GLU A 58 -2.58 9.51 -22.16
C GLU A 58 -1.95 8.41 -23.04
N PRO A 59 -1.85 8.61 -24.38
CA PRO A 59 -1.33 7.60 -25.29
C PRO A 59 0.03 7.02 -24.87
N GLY A 60 0.07 5.69 -24.70
CA GLY A 60 1.25 4.93 -24.34
C GLY A 60 1.69 5.07 -22.88
N THR A 61 1.04 5.91 -22.05
CA THR A 61 1.43 6.07 -20.65
C THR A 61 1.15 4.80 -19.86
N PHE A 62 0.00 4.16 -20.07
CA PHE A 62 -0.34 2.92 -19.40
C PHE A 62 0.66 1.78 -19.70
N GLU A 63 1.02 1.59 -20.97
CA GLU A 63 2.00 0.59 -21.41
C GLU A 63 3.38 0.85 -20.81
N ARG A 64 3.84 2.11 -20.78
CA ARG A 64 5.10 2.51 -20.14
C ARG A 64 5.10 2.22 -18.64
N LEU A 65 3.98 2.43 -17.95
CA LEU A 65 3.86 2.13 -16.52
C LEU A 65 3.93 0.62 -16.26
N VAL A 66 3.23 -0.20 -17.03
CA VAL A 66 3.29 -1.67 -16.90
C VAL A 66 4.70 -2.18 -17.20
N ALA A 67 5.35 -1.68 -18.25
CA ALA A 67 6.73 -2.04 -18.58
C ALA A 67 7.72 -1.63 -17.48
N SER A 68 7.58 -0.42 -16.93
CA SER A 68 8.39 0.05 -15.81
C SER A 68 8.18 -0.81 -14.55
N PHE A 69 6.94 -1.22 -14.26
CA PHE A 69 6.63 -2.11 -13.15
C PHE A 69 7.33 -3.47 -13.30
N LEU A 70 7.21 -4.10 -14.48
CA LEU A 70 7.87 -5.38 -14.80
C LEU A 70 9.41 -5.30 -14.66
N ALA A 71 10.00 -4.18 -15.07
CA ALA A 71 11.45 -4.01 -15.00
C ALA A 71 11.99 -3.80 -13.58
N ASN A 72 11.13 -3.41 -12.62
CA ASN A 72 11.55 -2.99 -11.27
C ASN A 72 10.87 -3.78 -10.15
N THR A 73 10.07 -4.78 -10.47
CA THR A 73 9.32 -5.58 -9.49
C THR A 73 9.47 -7.05 -9.79
N ASP A 74 9.76 -7.84 -8.78
CA ASP A 74 9.67 -9.29 -8.87
C ASP A 74 8.20 -9.71 -8.81
N VAL A 75 7.70 -10.34 -9.87
CA VAL A 75 6.30 -10.74 -10.01
C VAL A 75 6.24 -12.10 -10.72
N ASP A 76 5.35 -12.96 -10.25
CA ASP A 76 5.15 -14.32 -10.77
C ASP A 76 4.03 -14.40 -11.83
N LEU A 77 3.71 -13.28 -12.48
CA LEU A 77 2.67 -13.18 -13.50
C LEU A 77 3.27 -12.98 -14.89
N PRO A 78 2.81 -13.72 -15.91
CA PRO A 78 3.14 -13.43 -17.31
C PRO A 78 2.76 -11.99 -17.70
N PRO A 79 3.52 -11.32 -18.59
CA PRO A 79 3.26 -9.92 -18.95
C PRO A 79 1.82 -9.62 -19.41
N ALA A 80 1.20 -10.54 -20.17
CA ALA A 80 -0.17 -10.38 -20.63
C ALA A 80 -1.19 -10.44 -19.49
N GLU A 81 -0.95 -11.25 -18.46
CA GLU A 81 -1.81 -11.33 -17.28
C GLU A 81 -1.66 -10.11 -16.40
N LEU A 82 -0.42 -9.65 -16.19
CA LEU A 82 -0.16 -8.40 -15.47
C LEU A 82 -0.84 -7.21 -16.16
N TYR A 83 -0.78 -7.11 -17.49
CA TYR A 83 -1.47 -6.04 -18.23
C TYR A 83 -2.98 -6.07 -17.97
N ARG A 84 -3.62 -7.25 -18.02
CA ARG A 84 -5.05 -7.42 -17.72
C ARG A 84 -5.37 -7.04 -16.27
N LEU A 85 -4.55 -7.49 -15.32
CA LEU A 85 -4.70 -7.15 -13.91
C LEU A 85 -4.58 -5.64 -13.69
N ALA A 86 -3.57 -5.00 -14.27
CA ALA A 86 -3.38 -3.56 -14.17
C ALA A 86 -4.59 -2.78 -14.74
N ARG A 87 -5.17 -3.23 -15.86
CA ARG A 87 -6.40 -2.64 -16.42
C ARG A 87 -7.61 -2.83 -15.51
N ALA A 88 -7.75 -3.99 -14.87
CA ALA A 88 -8.81 -4.26 -13.90
C ALA A 88 -8.67 -3.38 -12.65
N VAL A 89 -7.44 -3.20 -12.15
CA VAL A 89 -7.16 -2.34 -11.00
C VAL A 89 -7.56 -0.89 -11.26
N LEU A 90 -7.45 -0.38 -12.50
CA LEU A 90 -7.96 0.95 -12.85
C LEU A 90 -9.48 1.10 -12.72
N GLN A 91 -10.25 0.03 -12.57
CA GLN A 91 -11.69 0.11 -12.28
C GLN A 91 -11.98 0.34 -10.80
N VAL A 92 -11.01 0.09 -9.91
CA VAL A 92 -11.16 0.32 -8.47
C VAL A 92 -11.24 1.83 -8.20
N GLN A 93 -12.33 2.25 -7.54
CA GLN A 93 -12.51 3.64 -7.13
C GLN A 93 -11.73 3.88 -5.83
N PRO A 94 -10.67 4.72 -5.81
CA PRO A 94 -9.82 4.87 -4.62
C PRO A 94 -10.57 5.40 -3.39
N SER A 95 -11.67 6.13 -3.58
CA SER A 95 -12.54 6.62 -2.51
C SER A 95 -13.39 5.52 -1.85
N LYS A 96 -13.53 4.36 -2.48
CA LYS A 96 -14.30 3.21 -1.97
C LYS A 96 -13.42 2.14 -1.32
N VAL A 97 -12.11 2.36 -1.24
CA VAL A 97 -11.18 1.41 -0.60
C VAL A 97 -11.02 1.76 0.87
N THR A 98 -11.49 0.87 1.74
CA THR A 98 -11.19 0.90 3.16
C THR A 98 -9.81 0.29 3.40
N ARG A 99 -8.97 0.99 4.18
CA ARG A 99 -7.66 0.48 4.60
C ARG A 99 -7.79 -0.05 6.02
N CYS A 100 -7.49 -1.33 6.20
CA CYS A 100 -7.50 -2.00 7.48
C CYS A 100 -6.10 -2.52 7.77
N VAL A 101 -5.58 -2.26 8.97
CA VAL A 101 -4.35 -2.86 9.47
C VAL A 101 -4.76 -3.85 10.56
N ILE A 102 -4.28 -5.10 10.47
CA ILE A 102 -4.52 -6.08 11.53
C ILE A 102 -3.98 -5.50 12.84
N PRO A 103 -4.79 -5.37 13.90
CA PRO A 103 -4.31 -4.78 15.14
C PRO A 103 -3.37 -5.75 15.85
N GLY A 104 -2.73 -5.26 16.90
CA GLY A 104 -1.82 -6.04 17.70
C GLY A 104 -1.03 -5.15 18.62
N ARG A 105 0.16 -5.62 18.99
CA ARG A 105 1.11 -4.85 19.79
C ARG A 105 2.53 -5.02 19.26
N THR A 106 3.34 -4.00 19.44
CA THR A 106 4.79 -4.13 19.28
C THR A 106 5.39 -4.82 20.52
N GLY A 107 6.59 -5.36 20.37
CA GLY A 107 7.35 -5.91 21.48
C GLY A 107 8.70 -6.45 21.02
N SER A 108 9.30 -7.32 21.84
CA SER A 108 10.59 -7.93 21.54
C SER A 108 10.52 -9.45 21.57
N ALA A 109 11.24 -10.09 20.66
CA ALA A 109 11.55 -11.51 20.69
C ALA A 109 13.08 -11.64 20.76
N GLY A 110 13.62 -11.91 21.95
CA GLY A 110 15.05 -11.74 22.22
C GLY A 110 15.47 -10.28 22.02
N THR A 111 16.49 -10.04 21.20
CA THR A 111 16.98 -8.70 20.86
C THR A 111 16.26 -8.06 19.68
N ALA A 112 15.38 -8.80 18.99
CA ALA A 112 14.67 -8.30 17.82
C ALA A 112 13.37 -7.60 18.21
N SER A 113 13.13 -6.43 17.61
CA SER A 113 11.83 -5.76 17.66
C SER A 113 10.86 -6.45 16.70
N VAL A 114 9.69 -6.85 17.21
CA VAL A 114 8.68 -7.62 16.47
C VAL A 114 7.27 -7.03 16.66
N VAL A 115 6.38 -7.42 15.75
CA VAL A 115 4.93 -7.16 15.84
C VAL A 115 4.23 -8.45 16.22
N PHE A 116 3.47 -8.42 17.31
CA PHE A 116 2.53 -9.48 17.70
C PHE A 116 1.14 -9.10 17.19
N ALA A 117 0.76 -9.63 16.04
CA ALA A 117 -0.55 -9.42 15.45
C ALA A 117 -1.66 -10.15 16.22
N ASP A 118 -2.86 -9.57 16.25
CA ASP A 118 -4.10 -10.21 16.73
C ASP A 118 -4.52 -11.27 15.69
N VAL A 119 -4.09 -12.51 15.94
CA VAL A 119 -4.29 -13.63 15.01
C VAL A 119 -5.77 -13.99 14.86
N ASP A 120 -6.57 -13.86 15.91
CA ASP A 120 -8.00 -14.17 15.84
C ASP A 120 -8.75 -13.14 15.01
N LYS A 121 -8.37 -11.86 15.14
CA LYS A 121 -8.89 -10.82 14.26
C LYS A 121 -8.41 -10.97 12.83
N ALA A 122 -7.15 -11.32 12.60
CA ALA A 122 -6.63 -11.64 11.27
C ALA A 122 -7.46 -12.75 10.62
N ARG A 123 -7.69 -13.87 11.32
CA ARG A 123 -8.52 -14.99 10.84
C ARG A 123 -9.94 -14.56 10.54
N SER A 124 -10.57 -13.79 11.43
CA SER A 124 -11.92 -13.28 11.25
C SER A 124 -12.03 -12.38 10.00
N TRP A 125 -11.13 -11.41 9.85
CA TRP A 125 -11.14 -10.48 8.72
C TRP A 125 -10.85 -11.20 7.40
N THR A 126 -9.83 -12.07 7.36
CA THR A 126 -9.55 -12.88 6.16
C THR A 126 -10.70 -13.82 5.84
N GLY A 127 -11.38 -14.38 6.85
CA GLY A 127 -12.59 -15.20 6.66
C GLY A 127 -13.71 -14.42 5.98
N ARG A 128 -13.99 -13.19 6.43
CA ARG A 128 -14.99 -12.30 5.83
C ARG A 128 -14.62 -11.90 4.39
N ALA A 129 -13.36 -11.54 4.16
CA ALA A 129 -12.88 -11.08 2.86
C ALA A 129 -12.58 -12.21 1.84
N ARG A 130 -12.67 -13.49 2.24
CA ARG A 130 -12.21 -14.62 1.42
C ARG A 130 -12.94 -14.74 0.08
N ALA A 131 -14.23 -14.45 0.04
CA ALA A 131 -15.06 -14.67 -1.14
C ALA A 131 -14.98 -13.51 -2.14
N ASP A 132 -14.94 -12.27 -1.65
CA ASP A 132 -15.18 -11.07 -2.46
C ASP A 132 -14.23 -9.90 -2.11
N ALA A 133 -13.22 -10.14 -1.27
CA ALA A 133 -12.31 -9.13 -0.73
C ALA A 133 -13.01 -7.99 0.04
N ALA A 134 -14.28 -8.14 0.42
CA ALA A 134 -15.02 -7.14 1.15
C ALA A 134 -14.94 -7.37 2.66
N LEU A 135 -14.71 -6.28 3.41
CA LEU A 135 -14.85 -6.25 4.87
C LEU A 135 -16.17 -5.56 5.20
N GLN A 136 -17.29 -6.28 5.03
CA GLN A 136 -18.62 -5.75 5.34
C GLN A 136 -18.69 -5.33 6.80
N GLY A 137 -19.12 -4.09 7.06
CA GLY A 137 -19.12 -3.49 8.39
C GLY A 137 -17.77 -2.90 8.84
N GLY A 138 -16.76 -2.89 7.97
CA GLY A 138 -15.45 -2.29 8.21
C GLY A 138 -14.47 -3.17 8.98
N CYS A 139 -13.43 -2.50 9.46
CA CYS A 139 -12.54 -2.95 10.52
C CYS A 139 -12.91 -2.21 11.82
#